data_AF-A0AAN4AUE1-F1
#
_entry.id   AF-A0AAN4AUE1-F1
#
_cell.length_a   1.000
_cell.length_b   1.000
_cell.length_c   1.000
_cell.angle_alpha   90.00
_cell.angle_beta   90.00
_cell.angle_gamma   90.00
#
_symmetry.space_group_name_H-M   'P 1'
#
loop_
_entity.id
_entity.type
_entity.pdbx_description
1 polymer ?
#
loop_
_entity_poly.entity_id
_entity_poly.type
_entity_poly.pdbx_seq_one_letter_code
_entity_poly.pdbx_strand_id
1 'polypeptide(L)'
;MELNRNHISLIHVAKTRLGLKEEEYRALLHQFNVKSSKDLTYAQFERLLEQFEKLGFESPYLSYKQKIRIKGLAKRIYGEDYKEALSKEIEKQAGYDISLTRLNKEEASKVIIALEKIEEWKKKKGNL
;
A
#
# COMPACT_ATOMS: atom_id res chain seq x y z
N MET A 1 -6.10 7.45 -9.52
CA MET A 1 -6.86 7.13 -8.29
C MET A 1 -6.84 8.37 -7.42
N GLU A 2 -8.00 8.81 -6.97
CA GLU A 2 -8.15 10.02 -6.15
C GLU A 2 -8.21 9.66 -4.66
N LEU A 3 -7.96 10.64 -3.79
CA LEU A 3 -8.17 10.45 -2.36
C LEU A 3 -9.66 10.47 -2.02
N ASN A 4 -10.04 9.62 -1.06
CA ASN A 4 -11.38 9.60 -0.51
C ASN A 4 -11.35 10.12 0.94
N ARG A 5 -12.54 10.25 1.53
CA ARG A 5 -12.71 10.73 2.91
C ARG A 5 -11.99 9.84 3.93
N ASN A 6 -11.89 8.54 3.70
CA ASN A 6 -11.22 7.61 4.62
C ASN A 6 -9.71 7.85 4.65
N HIS A 7 -9.08 8.15 3.51
CA HIS A 7 -7.67 8.52 3.46
C HIS A 7 -7.39 9.81 4.23
N ILE A 8 -8.21 10.84 4.03
CA ILE A 8 -8.09 12.12 4.75
C ILE A 8 -8.29 11.90 6.26
N SER A 9 -9.30 11.12 6.64
CA SER A 9 -9.56 10.77 8.04
C SER A 9 -8.35 10.04 8.65
N LEU A 10 -7.75 9.09 7.94
CA LEU A 10 -6.56 8.37 8.41
C LEU A 10 -5.37 9.32 8.68
N ILE A 11 -5.15 10.33 7.83
CA ILE A 11 -4.11 11.34 8.07
C ILE A 11 -4.35 12.08 9.39
N HIS A 12 -5.61 12.48 9.66
CA HIS A 12 -5.94 13.16 10.91
C HIS A 12 -5.81 12.25 12.14
N VAL A 13 -6.18 10.97 12.01
CA VAL A 13 -5.95 9.96 13.05
C VAL A 13 -4.45 9.79 13.30
N ALA A 14 -3.63 9.67 12.25
CA ALA A 14 -2.18 9.56 12.36
C ALA A 14 -1.56 10.77 13.04
N LYS A 15 -1.93 11.99 12.60
CA LYS A 15 -1.51 13.25 13.25
C LYS A 15 -1.79 13.23 14.75
N THR A 16 -3.01 12.83 15.14
CA THR A 16 -3.44 12.80 16.54
C THR A 16 -2.68 11.75 17.34
N ARG A 17 -2.55 10.53 16.81
CA ARG A 17 -1.85 9.42 17.50
C ARG A 17 -0.36 9.67 17.67
N LEU A 18 0.26 10.35 16.71
CA LEU A 18 1.67 10.73 16.78
C LEU A 18 1.91 11.98 17.64
N GLY A 19 0.86 12.64 18.13
CA GLY A 19 0.99 13.87 18.91
C GLY A 19 1.57 15.06 18.14
N LEU A 20 1.47 15.06 16.80
CA LEU A 20 2.07 16.10 15.96
C LEU A 20 1.35 17.43 16.19
N LYS A 21 2.15 18.47 16.48
CA LYS A 21 1.68 19.84 16.52
C LYS A 21 1.28 20.31 15.11
N GLU A 22 0.45 21.34 15.06
CA GLU A 22 -0.03 21.91 13.79
C GLU A 22 1.13 22.32 12.87
N GLU A 23 2.19 22.91 13.42
CA GLU A 23 3.39 23.32 12.68
C GLU A 23 4.16 22.13 12.09
N GLU A 24 4.39 21.08 12.88
CA GLU A 24 5.05 19.85 12.44
C GLU A 24 4.25 19.15 11.33
N TYR A 25 2.94 19.05 11.51
CA TYR A 25 2.04 18.49 10.52
C TYR A 25 2.05 19.30 9.21
N ARG A 26 2.02 20.64 9.29
CA ARG A 26 2.13 21.50 8.11
C ARG A 26 3.48 21.35 7.42
N ALA A 27 4.57 21.22 8.17
CA ALA A 27 5.89 20.99 7.60
C ALA A 27 5.94 19.69 6.77
N LEU A 28 5.29 18.61 7.23
CA LEU A 28 5.16 17.37 6.46
C LEU A 28 4.37 17.56 5.16
N LEU A 29 3.25 18.31 5.20
CA LEU A 29 2.47 18.62 3.99
C LEU A 29 3.24 19.50 2.99
N HIS A 30 4.02 20.45 3.49
CA HIS A 30 4.84 21.34 2.66
C HIS A 30 5.88 20.59 1.81
N GLN A 31 6.37 19.42 2.25
CA GLN A 31 7.27 18.58 1.45
C GLN A 31 6.64 18.11 0.13
N PHE A 32 5.31 18.12 0.05
CA PHE A 32 4.54 17.76 -1.14
C PHE A 32 4.01 18.98 -1.91
N ASN A 33 4.40 20.20 -1.53
CA ASN A 33 3.89 21.47 -2.07
C ASN A 33 2.36 21.63 -1.93
N VAL A 34 1.77 21.04 -0.89
CA VAL A 34 0.33 21.17 -0.61
C VAL A 34 0.07 21.89 0.70
N LYS A 35 -1.09 22.57 0.77
CA LYS A 35 -1.54 23.29 1.98
C LYS A 35 -2.50 22.44 2.82
N SER A 36 -3.20 21.50 2.19
CA SER A 36 -4.18 20.63 2.82
C SER A 36 -3.95 19.17 2.44
N SER A 37 -4.30 18.25 3.36
CA SER A 37 -4.33 16.81 3.08
C SER A 37 -5.29 16.44 1.94
N LYS A 38 -6.29 17.30 1.66
CA LYS A 38 -7.22 17.14 0.54
C LYS A 38 -6.56 17.33 -0.82
N ASP A 39 -5.46 18.07 -0.88
CA ASP A 39 -4.75 18.40 -2.12
C ASP A 39 -3.69 17.35 -2.47
N LEU A 40 -3.49 16.36 -1.60
CA LEU A 40 -2.55 15.27 -1.85
C LEU A 40 -3.07 14.38 -2.98
N THR A 41 -2.18 14.03 -3.91
CA THR A 41 -2.39 12.89 -4.80
C THR A 41 -2.33 11.59 -4.01
N TYR A 42 -2.90 10.52 -4.55
CA TYR A 42 -2.80 9.19 -3.93
C TYR A 42 -1.34 8.76 -3.69
N ALA A 43 -0.44 9.05 -4.63
CA ALA A 43 0.98 8.74 -4.48
C ALA A 43 1.66 9.54 -3.35
N GLN A 44 1.30 10.82 -3.18
CA GLN A 44 1.81 11.64 -2.07
C GLN A 44 1.23 11.18 -0.73
N PHE A 45 -0.03 10.78 -0.67
CA PHE A 45 -0.64 10.17 0.50
C PHE A 45 0.10 8.90 0.95
N GLU A 46 0.44 8.00 0.02
CA GLU A 46 1.21 6.80 0.37
C GLU A 46 2.58 7.14 0.96
N ARG A 47 3.26 8.15 0.40
CA ARG A 47 4.54 8.63 0.93
C ARG A 47 4.39 9.29 2.30
N LEU A 48 3.32 10.06 2.52
CA LEU A 48 3.02 10.65 3.82
C LEU A 48 2.73 9.57 4.87
N LEU A 49 1.97 8.52 4.53
CA LEU A 49 1.78 7.37 5.40
C LEU A 49 3.11 6.69 5.75
N GLU A 50 4.02 6.51 4.79
CA GLU A 50 5.35 5.94 5.05
C GLU A 50 6.16 6.81 6.04
N GLN A 51 6.04 8.14 5.96
CA GLN A 51 6.65 9.04 6.94
C GLN A 51 6.02 8.88 8.32
N PHE A 52 4.69 8.78 8.42
CA PHE A 52 4.03 8.49 9.68
C PHE A 52 4.44 7.13 10.25
N GLU A 53 4.60 6.10 9.42
CA GLU A 53 5.11 4.80 9.87
C GLU A 53 6.52 4.90 10.48
N LYS A 54 7.40 5.72 9.88
CA LYS A 54 8.75 6.00 10.44
C LYS A 54 8.70 6.74 11.77
N LEU A 55 7.65 7.52 12.01
CA LEU A 55 7.40 8.20 13.28
C LEU A 55 6.68 7.30 14.31
N GLY A 56 6.39 6.04 13.97
CA GLY A 56 5.77 5.07 14.88
C GLY A 56 4.26 4.86 14.69
N PHE A 57 3.66 5.41 13.62
CA PHE A 57 2.25 5.18 13.32
C PHE A 57 2.04 3.82 12.64
N GLU A 58 1.17 2.98 13.21
CA GLU A 58 0.77 1.74 12.56
C GLU A 58 -0.42 1.98 11.63
N SER A 59 -0.15 2.13 10.33
CA SER A 59 -1.19 2.21 9.30
C SER A 59 -2.01 0.91 9.23
N PRO A 60 -3.35 0.99 9.11
CA PRO A 60 -4.20 -0.18 8.88
C PRO A 60 -4.03 -0.74 7.46
N TYR A 61 -3.39 -0.01 6.55
CA TYR A 61 -3.15 -0.44 5.18
C TYR A 61 -1.76 -1.10 5.03
N LEU A 62 -1.58 -1.83 3.94
CA LEU A 62 -0.29 -2.39 3.56
C LEU A 62 0.79 -1.30 3.47
N SER A 63 2.00 -1.65 3.86
CA SER A 63 3.15 -0.75 3.72
C SER A 63 3.51 -0.54 2.24
N TYR A 64 4.17 0.58 1.95
CA TYR A 64 4.71 0.85 0.62
C TYR A 64 5.64 -0.28 0.14
N LYS A 65 6.48 -0.82 1.03
CA LYS A 65 7.38 -1.95 0.74
C LYS A 65 6.60 -3.21 0.31
N GLN A 66 5.53 -3.55 1.02
CA GLN A 66 4.68 -4.69 0.64
C GLN A 66 4.03 -4.46 -0.73
N LYS A 67 3.52 -3.25 -0.99
CA LYS A 67 2.92 -2.91 -2.30
C LYS A 67 3.90 -3.09 -3.45
N ILE A 68 5.13 -2.60 -3.31
CA ILE A 68 6.18 -2.74 -4.33
C ILE A 68 6.57 -4.22 -4.50
N ARG A 69 6.72 -4.97 -3.40
CA ARG A 69 7.03 -6.41 -3.46
C ARG A 69 5.95 -7.19 -4.20
N ILE A 70 4.68 -6.97 -3.88
CA ILE A 70 3.54 -7.62 -4.54
C ILE A 70 3.55 -7.33 -6.04
N LYS A 71 3.67 -6.06 -6.44
CA LYS A 71 3.72 -5.68 -7.85
C LYS A 71 4.91 -6.30 -8.58
N GLY A 72 6.09 -6.31 -7.95
CA GLY A 72 7.30 -6.90 -8.52
C GLY A 72 7.18 -8.41 -8.72
N LEU A 73 6.68 -9.14 -7.71
CA LEU A 73 6.41 -10.58 -7.81
C LEU A 73 5.38 -10.87 -8.90
N ALA A 74 4.24 -10.18 -8.87
CA ALA A 74 3.18 -10.39 -9.85
C ALA A 74 3.66 -10.13 -11.28
N LYS A 75 4.43 -9.06 -11.51
CA LYS A 75 5.03 -8.76 -12.82
C LYS A 75 5.99 -9.85 -13.28
N ARG A 76 6.84 -10.39 -12.39
CA ARG A 76 7.73 -11.51 -12.74
C ARG A 76 6.96 -12.78 -13.07
N ILE A 77 5.94 -13.09 -12.28
CA ILE A 77 5.17 -14.34 -12.42
C ILE A 77 4.25 -14.30 -13.64
N TYR A 78 3.57 -13.18 -13.89
CA TYR A 78 2.47 -13.10 -14.87
C TYR A 78 2.80 -12.21 -16.09
N GLY A 79 3.92 -11.49 -16.11
CA GLY A 79 4.28 -10.56 -17.19
C GLY A 79 3.67 -9.17 -17.04
N GLU A 80 3.64 -8.39 -18.12
CA GLU A 80 3.17 -6.99 -18.10
C GLU A 80 1.67 -6.87 -17.77
N ASP A 81 0.86 -7.87 -18.15
CA ASP A 81 -0.59 -7.91 -17.93
C ASP A 81 -0.99 -8.56 -16.59
N TYR A 82 -0.10 -8.49 -15.59
CA TYR A 82 -0.30 -9.14 -14.29
C TYR A 82 -1.52 -8.66 -13.49
N LYS A 83 -2.14 -7.54 -13.85
CA LYS A 83 -3.16 -6.87 -13.02
C LYS A 83 -4.37 -7.76 -12.75
N GLU A 84 -4.88 -8.43 -13.78
CA GLU A 84 -6.05 -9.30 -13.64
C GLU A 84 -5.71 -10.55 -12.81
N ALA A 85 -4.57 -11.19 -13.11
CA ALA A 85 -4.09 -12.35 -12.37
C ALA A 85 -3.83 -12.01 -10.89
N LEU A 86 -3.24 -10.85 -10.61
CA LEU A 86 -3.03 -10.36 -9.27
C LEU A 86 -4.35 -10.07 -8.56
N SER A 87 -5.33 -9.48 -9.23
CA SER A 87 -6.65 -9.23 -8.63
C SER A 87 -7.31 -10.54 -8.18
N LYS A 88 -7.27 -11.57 -9.03
CA LYS A 88 -7.79 -12.91 -8.71
C LYS A 88 -7.04 -13.55 -7.54
N GLU A 89 -5.71 -13.39 -7.50
CA GLU A 89 -4.92 -13.91 -6.37
C GLU A 89 -5.25 -13.16 -5.07
N ILE A 90 -5.42 -11.83 -5.12
CA ILE A 90 -5.82 -11.03 -3.97
C ILE A 90 -7.20 -11.49 -3.46
N GLU A 91 -8.19 -11.60 -4.34
CA GLU A 91 -9.54 -12.04 -4.00
C GLU A 91 -9.52 -13.44 -3.35
N LYS A 92 -8.73 -14.36 -3.92
CA LYS A 92 -8.55 -15.71 -3.38
C LYS A 92 -7.95 -15.71 -1.97
N GLN A 93 -6.98 -14.84 -1.68
CA GLN A 93 -6.32 -14.78 -0.37
C GLN A 93 -7.13 -13.99 0.67
N ALA A 94 -7.88 -12.97 0.23
CA ALA A 94 -8.72 -12.15 1.10
C ALA A 94 -10.09 -12.79 1.38
N GLY A 95 -10.59 -13.63 0.45
CA GLY A 95 -11.91 -14.24 0.51
C GLY A 95 -13.05 -13.35 0.00
N TYR A 96 -12.74 -12.16 -0.51
CA TYR A 96 -13.69 -11.20 -1.08
C TYR A 96 -12.98 -10.27 -2.06
N ASP A 97 -13.74 -9.63 -2.96
CA ASP A 97 -13.20 -8.68 -3.93
C ASP A 97 -12.67 -7.43 -3.22
N ILE A 98 -11.36 -7.21 -3.33
CA ILE A 98 -10.66 -6.08 -2.74
C ILE A 98 -9.47 -5.67 -3.60
N SER A 99 -9.30 -4.36 -3.76
CA SER A 99 -8.15 -3.81 -4.48
C SER A 99 -6.87 -3.88 -3.64
N LEU A 100 -5.72 -4.07 -4.30
CA LEU A 100 -4.38 -4.06 -3.66
C LEU A 100 -4.17 -2.90 -2.67
N THR A 101 -4.67 -1.72 -3.00
CA THR A 101 -4.54 -0.48 -2.20
C THR A 101 -5.37 -0.45 -0.92
N ARG A 102 -6.29 -1.40 -0.75
CA ARG A 102 -7.16 -1.52 0.42
C ARG A 102 -6.74 -2.65 1.35
N LEU A 103 -5.76 -3.47 0.94
CA LEU A 103 -5.25 -4.54 1.79
C LEU A 103 -4.64 -3.98 3.07
N ASN A 104 -4.85 -4.69 4.17
CA ASN A 104 -4.10 -4.47 5.39
C ASN A 104 -2.74 -5.19 5.35
N LYS A 105 -1.90 -4.99 6.38
CA LYS A 105 -0.55 -5.58 6.45
C LYS A 105 -0.56 -7.11 6.49
N GLU A 106 -1.57 -7.72 7.11
CA GLU A 106 -1.70 -9.17 7.22
C GLU A 106 -2.10 -9.79 5.88
N GLU A 107 -3.15 -9.26 5.25
CA GLU A 107 -3.62 -9.68 3.92
C GLU A 107 -2.51 -9.53 2.87
N ALA A 108 -1.80 -8.40 2.88
CA ALA A 108 -0.67 -8.18 1.97
C ALA A 108 0.43 -9.23 2.17
N SER A 109 0.69 -9.64 3.42
CA SER A 109 1.66 -10.70 3.72
C SER A 109 1.20 -12.06 3.19
N LYS A 110 -0.09 -12.39 3.31
CA LYS A 110 -0.67 -13.61 2.72
C LYS A 110 -0.52 -13.63 1.19
N VAL A 111 -0.80 -12.51 0.54
CA VAL A 111 -0.61 -12.35 -0.93
C VAL A 111 0.87 -12.51 -1.32
N ILE A 112 1.80 -11.91 -0.56
CA ILE A 112 3.24 -12.08 -0.81
C ILE A 112 3.64 -13.56 -0.75
N ILE A 113 3.25 -14.27 0.31
CA ILE A 113 3.55 -15.70 0.50
C ILE A 113 2.97 -16.53 -0.64
N ALA A 114 1.74 -16.24 -1.08
CA ALA A 114 1.11 -16.93 -2.19
C ALA A 114 1.89 -16.72 -3.51
N LEU A 115 2.25 -15.47 -3.82
CA LEU A 115 3.03 -15.15 -5.02
C LEU A 115 4.43 -15.80 -4.98
N GLU A 116 5.10 -15.81 -3.83
CA GLU A 116 6.40 -16.49 -3.68
C GLU A 116 6.32 -17.99 -3.98
N LYS A 117 5.28 -18.67 -3.49
CA LYS A 117 5.04 -20.09 -3.80
C LYS A 117 4.81 -20.33 -5.29
N ILE A 118 4.08 -19.43 -5.96
CA ILE A 118 3.83 -19.52 -7.40
C ILE A 118 5.13 -19.29 -8.18
N GLU A 119 5.94 -18.31 -7.77
CA GLU A 119 7.26 -18.04 -8.37
C GLU A 119 8.18 -19.26 -8.24
N GLU A 120 8.25 -19.88 -7.06
CA GLU A 120 9.05 -21.07 -6.82
C GLU A 120 8.61 -22.26 -7.68
N TRP A 121 7.29 -22.50 -7.77
CA TRP A 121 6.74 -23.57 -8.60
C TRP A 121 7.06 -23.38 -10.08
N LYS A 122 6.94 -22.15 -10.60
CA LYS A 122 7.26 -21.85 -12.00
C LYS A 122 8.75 -22.00 -12.29
N LYS A 123 9.64 -21.57 -11.37
CA LYS A 123 11.10 -21.78 -11.46
C LYS A 123 11.46 -23.26 -11.55
N LYS A 124 10.85 -24.11 -10.69
CA LYS A 124 11.08 -25.57 -10.72
C LYS A 124 10.66 -26.22 -12.03
N LYS A 125 9.68 -25.65 -12.75
CA LYS A 125 9.22 -26.14 -14.05
C LYS A 125 9.95 -25.54 -15.25
N GLY A 126 10.91 -24.63 -15.05
CA GLY A 126 11.60 -23.93 -16.15
C GLY A 126 10.71 -22.94 -16.92
N ASN A 127 9.62 -22.46 -16.30
CA ASN A 127 8.62 -21.58 -16.91
C ASN A 127 8.78 -20.11 -16.50
N LEU A 128 9.96 -19.73 -16.00
CA LEU A 128 10.33 -18.42 -15.48
C LEU A 128 11.77 -18.07 -15.84
#